data_AF-A0A026W170-F1
#
_entry.id   AF-A0A026W170-F1
#
_cell.length_a   1.000
_cell.length_b   1.000
_cell.length_c   1.000
_cell.angle_alpha   90.00
_cell.angle_beta   90.00
_cell.angle_gamma   90.00
#
_symmetry.space_group_name_H-M   'P 1'
#
loop_
_entity.id
_entity.type
_entity.pdbx_description
1 polymer ?
#
loop_
_entity_poly.entity_id
_entity_poly.type
_entity_poly.pdbx_seq_one_letter_code
_entity_poly.pdbx_strand_id
1 'polypeptide(L)' 'MEIIELSQEKPVIVGEEKVYASGDVLALNCTSGKSHPAAQLKWFVNGQQVSDCF' A
#
# COMPACT_ATOMS: atom_id res chain seq x y z
N MET A 1 2.52 28.22 9.02
CA MET A 1 1.55 27.78 8.00
C MET A 1 2.22 26.64 7.26
N GLU A 2 1.64 25.45 7.30
CA GLU A 2 2.12 24.28 6.55
C GLU A 2 1.23 24.12 5.32
N ILE A 3 1.83 23.82 4.18
CA ILE A 3 1.08 23.59 2.94
C ILE A 3 0.64 22.13 2.96
N ILE A 4 -0.63 21.86 2.66
CA ILE A 4 -1.15 20.50 2.55
C ILE A 4 -1.56 20.28 1.10
N GLU A 5 -0.96 19.27 0.48
CA GLU A 5 -1.28 18.85 -0.88
C GLU A 5 -1.75 17.40 -0.85
N LEU A 6 -3.05 17.20 -1.06
CA LEU A 6 -3.64 15.88 -1.14
C LEU A 6 -3.40 15.28 -2.52
N SER A 7 -3.07 13.99 -2.52
CA SER A 7 -2.98 13.26 -3.77
C SER A 7 -4.35 13.19 -4.45
N GLN A 8 -4.38 13.42 -5.76
CA GLN A 8 -5.58 13.26 -6.59
C GLN A 8 -5.79 11.81 -7.04
N GLU A 9 -4.78 10.96 -6.82
CA GLU A 9 -4.74 9.59 -7.28
C GLU A 9 -4.86 8.62 -6.10
N LYS A 10 -5.48 7.47 -6.35
CA LYS A 10 -5.49 6.37 -5.40
C LYS A 10 -4.14 5.66 -5.42
N PRO A 11 -3.70 5.07 -4.30
CA PRO A 11 -2.51 4.24 -4.31
C PRO A 11 -2.67 3.07 -5.29
N VAL A 12 -1.59 2.73 -5.97
CA VAL A 12 -1.53 1.64 -6.93
C VAL A 12 -0.67 0.51 -6.35
N ILE A 13 -1.17 -0.71 -6.45
CA ILE A 13 -0.45 -1.92 -6.07
C ILE A 13 0.10 -2.57 -7.33
N VAL A 14 1.39 -2.92 -7.32
CA VAL A 14 2.07 -3.62 -8.41
C VAL A 14 2.85 -4.82 -7.88
N GLY A 15 3.18 -5.76 -8.78
CA GLY A 15 3.84 -7.03 -8.44
C GLY A 15 2.86 -8.16 -8.14
N GLU A 16 1.58 -7.97 -8.45
CA GLU A 16 0.55 -8.98 -8.24
C GLU A 16 0.64 -10.16 -9.23
N GLU A 17 0.50 -11.38 -8.73
CA GLU A 17 0.30 -12.58 -9.51
C GLU A 17 -1.19 -12.96 -9.58
N LYS A 18 -1.56 -13.69 -10.63
CA LYS A 18 -2.96 -14.11 -10.86
C LYS A 18 -3.44 -15.16 -9.87
N VAL A 19 -2.52 -15.96 -9.32
CA VAL A 19 -2.81 -17.10 -8.46
C VAL A 19 -1.70 -17.19 -7.42
N TYR A 20 -2.08 -17.40 -6.17
CA TYR A 20 -1.15 -17.68 -5.07
C TYR A 20 -1.55 -18.99 -4.40
N ALA A 21 -0.55 -19.74 -3.94
CA ALA A 21 -0.74 -20.87 -3.06
C ALA A 21 -0.75 -20.44 -1.59
N SER A 22 -1.38 -21.25 -0.75
CA SER A 22 -1.32 -21.07 0.69
C SER A 22 0.12 -21.19 1.18
N GLY A 23 0.63 -20.15 1.83
CA GLY A 23 2.01 -20.08 2.33
C GLY A 23 2.96 -19.28 1.45
N ASP A 24 2.51 -18.79 0.30
CA ASP A 24 3.32 -17.90 -0.54
C ASP A 24 3.61 -16.57 0.14
N VAL A 25 4.79 -16.02 -0.14
CA VAL A 25 5.20 -14.69 0.30
C VAL A 25 4.84 -13.68 -0.78
N LEU A 26 3.93 -12.76 -0.45
CA LEU A 26 3.49 -11.71 -1.37
C LEU A 26 4.49 -10.54 -1.37
N ALA A 27 5.29 -10.45 -2.44
CA ALA A 27 6.23 -9.34 -2.65
C ALA A 27 5.59 -8.24 -3.50
N LEU A 28 4.74 -7.41 -2.88
CA LEU A 28 3.97 -6.36 -3.55
C LEU A 28 4.53 -4.97 -3.23
N ASN A 29 4.36 -4.04 -4.17
CA ASN A 29 4.71 -2.64 -3.99
C ASN A 29 3.45 -1.77 -4.07
N CYS A 30 3.20 -0.97 -3.02
CA CYS A 30 2.13 0.01 -2.99
C CYS A 30 2.74 1.40 -3.12
N THR A 31 2.33 2.14 -4.14
CA THR A 31 2.82 3.50 -4.40
C THR A 31 1.65 4.48 -4.32
N SER A 32 1.76 5.49 -3.45
CA SER A 32 0.83 6.63 -3.44
C SER A 32 1.19 7.64 -4.53
N GLY A 33 0.20 8.39 -5.01
CA GLY A 33 0.48 9.61 -5.76
C GLY A 33 1.20 10.66 -4.89
N LYS A 34 1.68 11.72 -5.54
CA LYS A 34 2.39 12.82 -4.86
C LYS A 34 1.47 13.47 -3.83
N SER A 35 2.01 13.75 -2.65
CA SER A 35 1.32 14.42 -1.55
C SER A 35 2.33 15.13 -0.65
N HIS A 36 1.87 16.16 0.04
CA HIS A 36 2.62 16.85 1.08
C HIS A 36 1.73 17.03 2.32
N PRO A 37 2.09 16.49 3.50
CA PRO A 37 3.26 15.64 3.76
C PRO A 37 3.17 14.27 3.06
N ALA A 38 4.25 13.50 3.09
CA ALA A 38 4.29 12.18 2.48
C ALA A 38 3.20 11.26 3.06
N ALA A 39 2.51 10.53 2.19
CA ALA A 39 1.43 9.63 2.58
C ALA A 39 1.92 8.48 3.46
N GLN A 40 1.08 8.07 4.41
CA GLN A 40 1.28 6.86 5.21
C GLN A 40 0.50 5.70 4.57
N LEU A 41 1.22 4.66 4.16
CA LEU A 41 0.63 3.48 3.54
C LEU A 41 0.48 2.37 4.58
N LYS A 42 -0.65 1.66 4.53
CA LYS A 42 -0.96 0.51 5.39
C LYS A 42 -1.54 -0.61 4.55
N TRP A 43 -1.08 -1.83 4.78
CA TRP A 43 -1.58 -3.01 4.09
C TRP A 43 -2.73 -3.67 4.85
N PHE A 44 -3.74 -4.09 4.11
CA PHE A 44 -4.88 -4.86 4.62
C PHE A 44 -5.11 -6.06 3.72
N VAL A 45 -5.21 -7.25 4.31
CA VAL A 45 -5.59 -8.48 3.61
C VAL A 45 -6.94 -8.93 4.18
N ASN A 46 -7.95 -9.06 3.31
CA ASN A 46 -9.31 -9.42 3.70
C ASN A 46 -9.89 -8.53 4.83
N GLY A 47 -9.53 -7.24 4.84
CA GLY A 47 -9.96 -6.27 5.86
C GLY A 47 -9.18 -6.32 7.17
N GLN A 48 -8.25 -7.25 7.35
CA GLN A 48 -7.36 -7.31 8.49
C GLN A 48 -6.06 -6.55 8.19
N GLN A 49 -5.68 -5.61 9.06
CA GLN A 49 -4.42 -4.89 8.90
C GLN A 49 -3.26 -5.86 9.08
N VAL A 50 -2.35 -5.88 8.12
CA VAL A 50 -1.08 -6.58 8.26
C VAL A 50 -0.17 -5.66 9.07
N SER A 51 0.03 -5.99 10.34
CA SER A 51 1.21 -5.55 11.07
C SER A 51 2.39 -6.39 10.61
N ASP A 52 3.56 -5.77 10.43
CA ASP A 52 4.78 -6.48 10.03
C ASP A 52 4.91 -7.83 10.73
N CYS A 53 5.12 -8.87 9.93
CA CYS A 53 5.36 -10.22 10.43
C CYS A 53 6.78 -10.22 11.03
N PHE A 54 6.90 -10.41 12.35
CA PHE A 54 8.18 -10.62 13.03
C PHE A 54 8.60 -12.08 12.98
#